data_AF-A0A518ENB2-F1
#
_entry.id   AF-A0A518ENB2-F1
#
_cell.length_a   1.000
_cell.length_b   1.000
_cell.length_c   1.000
_cell.angle_alpha   90.00
_cell.angle_beta   90.00
_cell.angle_gamma   90.00
#
_symmetry.space_group_name_H-M   'P 1'
#
loop_
_entity.id
_entity.type
_entity.pdbx_description
1 polymer ?
#
loop_
_entity_poly.entity_id
_entity_poly.type
_entity_poly.pdbx_seq_one_letter_code
_entity_poly.pdbx_strand_id
1 'polypeptide(L)'
;MAKKTPKKDGKDRLFVDVVETAVEFHKRRLWHHVDSADPISIRVEGEEHPLVCFVLGHGGVELGVSALRGEHAMEGFEEVILTGGRLASDAPCDLLLLSFEIPTEVDPDFLRPLHQSGRVFGKNSAAPIFVGKCVGEPSRPMTRPELRIMQTILRTLLMAASSGQLQQREWDWKRRTLELTLEGKGKKAHVLDSVRTWPPPRREEEREVRTPVLTQA
;
A
#
# COMPACT_ATOMS: atom_id res chain seq x y z
N MET A 1 -15.94 -20.46 12.68
CA MET A 1 -14.71 -21.22 13.05
C MET A 1 -13.84 -21.39 11.81
N ALA A 2 -12.67 -20.76 11.76
CA ALA A 2 -11.77 -20.88 10.61
C ALA A 2 -10.94 -22.18 10.71
N LYS A 3 -11.08 -23.07 9.73
CA LYS A 3 -10.28 -24.31 9.64
C LYS A 3 -8.81 -23.95 9.36
N LYS A 4 -7.91 -24.36 10.28
CA LYS A 4 -6.45 -24.27 10.13
C LYS A 4 -6.04 -25.04 8.86
N THR A 5 -5.63 -24.34 7.81
CA THR A 5 -5.05 -24.96 6.62
C THR A 5 -3.69 -25.57 7.00
N PRO A 6 -3.39 -26.82 6.61
CA PRO A 6 -2.13 -27.47 7.01
C PRO A 6 -0.92 -26.75 6.38
N LYS A 7 0.10 -26.51 7.21
CA LYS A 7 1.40 -25.93 6.82
C LYS A 7 2.14 -26.95 5.97
N LYS A 8 2.34 -26.68 4.68
CA LYS A 8 2.98 -27.65 3.77
C LYS A 8 4.48 -27.84 4.07
N ASP A 9 5.13 -26.92 4.78
CA ASP A 9 6.56 -27.01 5.19
C ASP A 9 6.84 -26.35 6.56
N GLY A 10 5.84 -26.25 7.46
CA GLY A 10 5.97 -25.52 8.73
C GLY A 10 5.98 -23.98 8.62
N LYS A 11 6.26 -23.44 7.42
CA LYS A 11 6.27 -22.01 7.09
C LYS A 11 4.86 -21.42 7.03
N ASP A 12 4.74 -20.15 7.39
CA ASP A 12 3.48 -19.42 7.30
C ASP A 12 3.31 -18.84 5.90
N ARG A 13 2.26 -19.27 5.21
CA ARG A 13 2.01 -18.86 3.83
C ARG A 13 1.88 -17.34 3.66
N LEU A 14 1.33 -16.63 4.65
CA LEU A 14 1.23 -15.16 4.56
C LEU A 14 2.62 -14.51 4.51
N PHE A 15 3.55 -14.98 5.35
CA PHE A 15 4.90 -14.44 5.38
C PHE A 15 5.68 -14.79 4.11
N VAL A 16 5.53 -16.01 3.59
CA VAL A 16 6.08 -16.38 2.28
C VAL A 16 5.56 -15.45 1.19
N ASP A 17 4.24 -15.36 1.05
CA ASP A 17 3.63 -14.64 -0.07
C ASP A 17 3.93 -13.13 0.00
N VAL A 18 3.89 -12.49 1.18
CA VAL A 18 4.17 -11.04 1.30
C VAL A 18 5.65 -10.71 1.04
N VAL A 19 6.58 -11.54 1.52
CA VAL A 19 8.02 -11.34 1.28
C VAL A 19 8.36 -11.58 -0.19
N GLU A 20 7.77 -12.59 -0.84
CA GLU A 20 7.95 -12.82 -2.27
C GLU A 20 7.40 -11.66 -3.11
N THR A 21 6.23 -11.15 -2.74
CA THR A 21 5.62 -10.00 -3.43
C THR A 21 6.47 -8.75 -3.27
N ALA A 22 7.01 -8.48 -2.07
CA ALA A 22 7.92 -7.36 -1.84
C ALA A 22 9.23 -7.50 -2.66
N VAL A 23 9.82 -8.70 -2.70
CA VAL A 23 11.02 -8.91 -3.52
C VAL A 23 10.75 -8.72 -5.01
N GLU A 24 9.59 -9.17 -5.51
CA GLU A 24 9.21 -8.92 -6.90
C GLU A 24 9.01 -7.41 -7.17
N PHE A 25 8.41 -6.68 -6.24
CA PHE A 25 8.31 -5.21 -6.28
C PHE A 25 9.69 -4.57 -6.43
N HIS A 26 10.67 -4.96 -5.61
CA HIS A 26 12.02 -4.43 -5.67
C HIS A 26 12.76 -4.82 -6.95
N LYS A 27 12.63 -6.09 -7.38
CA LYS A 27 13.26 -6.60 -8.60
C LYS A 27 12.79 -5.83 -9.84
N ARG A 28 11.52 -5.45 -9.89
CA ARG A 28 10.94 -4.65 -10.98
C ARG A 28 11.18 -3.15 -10.86
N ARG A 29 11.78 -2.70 -9.76
CA ARG A 29 12.12 -1.29 -9.51
C ARG A 29 10.90 -0.36 -9.71
N LEU A 30 9.79 -0.67 -9.04
CA LEU A 30 8.53 0.05 -9.25
C LEU A 30 8.63 1.57 -9.01
N TRP A 31 9.61 2.02 -8.22
CA TRP A 31 9.95 3.44 -8.04
C TRP A 31 10.45 4.17 -9.31
N HIS A 32 10.70 3.47 -10.41
CA HIS A 32 10.95 4.08 -11.72
C HIS A 32 9.67 4.30 -12.54
N HIS A 33 8.53 3.77 -12.11
CA HIS A 33 7.26 3.86 -12.85
C HIS A 33 6.35 4.98 -12.36
N VAL A 34 6.58 5.49 -11.15
CA VAL A 34 5.74 6.49 -10.48
C VAL A 34 6.62 7.44 -9.67
N ASP A 35 6.19 8.68 -9.51
CA ASP A 35 6.85 9.62 -8.59
C ASP A 35 6.40 9.37 -7.15
N SER A 36 7.27 9.63 -6.17
CA SER A 36 6.89 9.66 -4.75
C SER A 36 5.85 10.74 -4.43
N ALA A 37 5.77 11.78 -5.27
CA ALA A 37 4.76 12.84 -5.20
C ALA A 37 3.42 12.46 -5.86
N ASP A 38 3.30 11.26 -6.44
CA ASP A 38 2.08 10.77 -7.09
C ASP A 38 1.32 9.80 -6.17
N PRO A 39 0.31 10.24 -5.41
CA PRO A 39 -0.46 9.34 -4.57
C PRO A 39 -1.37 8.48 -5.43
N ILE A 40 -1.43 7.21 -5.06
CA ILE A 40 -2.29 6.19 -5.63
C ILE A 40 -3.29 5.81 -4.55
N SER A 41 -4.57 6.00 -4.82
CA SER A 41 -5.63 5.48 -3.96
C SER A 41 -5.75 3.97 -4.21
N ILE A 42 -5.70 3.15 -3.16
CA ILE A 42 -5.89 1.70 -3.27
C ILE A 42 -7.08 1.29 -2.42
N ARG A 43 -8.10 0.71 -3.05
CA ARG A 43 -9.25 0.15 -2.35
C ARG A 43 -8.99 -1.30 -1.96
N VAL A 44 -9.08 -1.57 -0.66
CA VAL A 44 -8.85 -2.90 -0.09
C VAL A 44 -10.16 -3.40 0.52
N GLU A 45 -10.51 -4.66 0.24
CA GLU A 45 -11.71 -5.30 0.81
C GLU A 45 -11.64 -5.30 2.35
N GLY A 46 -12.69 -4.76 2.98
CA GLY A 46 -12.80 -4.68 4.45
C GLY A 46 -12.31 -3.36 5.05
N GLU A 47 -11.64 -2.51 4.27
CA GLU A 47 -11.27 -1.17 4.71
C GLU A 47 -12.41 -0.18 4.43
N GLU A 48 -12.67 0.71 5.39
CA GLU A 48 -13.75 1.71 5.30
C GLU A 48 -13.41 2.81 4.29
N HIS A 49 -12.16 3.28 4.32
CA HIS A 49 -11.63 4.28 3.43
C HIS A 49 -10.58 3.66 2.49
N PRO A 50 -10.41 4.17 1.27
CA PRO A 50 -9.27 3.80 0.45
C PRO A 50 -7.97 4.19 1.17
N LEU A 51 -6.90 3.43 0.94
CA LEU A 51 -5.58 3.81 1.42
C LEU A 51 -4.92 4.76 0.43
N VAL A 52 -4.22 5.76 0.93
CA VAL A 52 -3.38 6.64 0.09
C VAL A 52 -1.97 6.09 0.09
N CYS A 53 -1.58 5.50 -1.03
CA CYS A 53 -0.29 4.83 -1.21
C CYS A 53 0.65 5.68 -2.06
N PHE A 54 1.93 5.71 -1.72
CA PHE A 54 2.96 6.33 -2.54
C PHE A 54 4.23 5.48 -2.50
N VAL A 55 4.92 5.44 -3.64
CA VAL A 55 6.09 4.60 -3.84
C VAL A 55 7.35 5.39 -3.50
N LEU A 56 8.17 4.82 -2.63
CA LEU A 56 9.43 5.43 -2.18
C LEU A 56 10.57 4.97 -3.10
N GLY A 57 11.53 5.87 -3.35
CA GLY A 57 12.76 5.54 -4.06
C GLY A 57 13.17 6.52 -5.14
N HIS A 58 12.31 7.49 -5.46
CA HIS A 58 12.71 8.61 -6.30
C HIS A 58 13.77 9.44 -5.54
N GLY A 59 15.03 9.38 -5.98
CA GLY A 59 16.19 10.00 -5.30
C GLY A 59 17.08 9.05 -4.48
N GLY A 60 16.72 7.76 -4.36
CA GLY A 60 17.61 6.70 -3.88
C GLY A 60 17.91 6.67 -2.37
N VAL A 61 17.19 7.45 -1.55
CA VAL A 61 17.40 7.49 -0.09
C VAL A 61 16.69 6.34 0.63
N GLU A 62 15.42 6.09 0.26
CA GLU A 62 14.60 5.02 0.85
C GLU A 62 13.82 4.33 -0.28
N LEU A 63 13.88 3.00 -0.37
CA LEU A 63 13.17 2.22 -1.37
C LEU A 63 12.01 1.49 -0.70
N GLY A 64 10.80 1.58 -1.27
CA GLY A 64 9.65 1.01 -0.57
C GLY A 64 8.28 1.47 -1.04
N VAL A 65 7.30 1.25 -0.17
CA VAL A 65 5.93 1.72 -0.31
C VAL A 65 5.45 2.21 1.04
N SER A 66 4.92 3.41 1.08
CA SER A 66 4.18 3.95 2.21
C SER A 66 2.70 3.97 1.88
N ALA A 67 1.85 3.59 2.84
CA ALA A 67 0.40 3.65 2.71
C ALA A 67 -0.21 4.25 3.97
N LEU A 68 -0.95 5.34 3.78
CA LEU A 68 -1.71 6.01 4.84
C LEU A 68 -3.13 5.45 4.87
N ARG A 69 -3.62 5.17 6.08
CA ARG A 69 -4.93 4.56 6.34
C ARG A 69 -5.75 5.44 7.28
N GLY A 70 -7.03 5.59 6.95
CA GLY A 70 -8.00 6.37 7.72
C GLY A 70 -8.63 7.50 6.91
N GLU A 71 -9.64 8.17 7.49
CA GLU A 71 -10.36 9.29 6.85
C GLU A 71 -9.42 10.42 6.41
N HIS A 72 -8.38 10.68 7.20
CA HIS A 72 -7.39 11.75 6.98
C HIS A 72 -6.16 11.31 6.16
N ALA A 73 -6.20 10.16 5.49
CA ALA A 73 -5.04 9.62 4.78
C ALA A 73 -4.47 10.57 3.70
N MET A 74 -5.33 11.31 2.97
CA MET A 74 -4.86 12.28 1.98
C MET A 74 -4.28 13.54 2.61
N GLU A 75 -4.84 14.00 3.72
CA GLU A 75 -4.30 15.16 4.46
C GLU A 75 -2.91 14.83 4.99
N GLY A 76 -2.72 13.62 5.52
CA GLY A 76 -1.40 13.13 5.91
C GLY A 76 -0.43 13.04 4.73
N PHE A 77 -0.90 12.68 3.53
CA PHE A 77 -0.05 12.65 2.33
C PHE A 77 0.39 14.05 1.91
N GLU A 78 -0.53 15.01 1.90
CA GLU A 78 -0.22 16.41 1.57
C GLU A 78 0.79 16.99 2.56
N GLU A 79 0.63 16.69 3.85
CA GLU A 79 1.61 17.06 4.88
C GLU A 79 2.99 16.46 4.59
N VAL A 80 3.07 15.19 4.20
CA VAL A 80 4.34 14.54 3.82
C VAL A 80 5.00 15.25 2.64
N ILE A 81 4.24 15.63 1.59
CA ILE A 81 4.80 16.40 0.47
C ILE A 81 5.31 17.76 0.96
N LEU A 82 4.48 18.51 1.70
CA LEU A 82 4.77 19.88 2.11
C LEU A 82 5.96 19.98 3.08
N THR A 83 6.18 18.96 3.90
CA THR A 83 7.25 18.92 4.91
C THR A 83 8.53 18.24 4.40
N GLY A 84 8.59 17.85 3.12
CA GLY A 84 9.80 17.28 2.52
C GLY A 84 10.00 15.79 2.87
N GLY A 85 8.93 15.01 2.94
CA GLY A 85 8.98 13.56 2.97
C GLY A 85 8.92 12.92 4.36
N ARG A 86 8.53 13.65 5.41
CA ARG A 86 8.40 13.08 6.76
C ARG A 86 6.97 13.24 7.28
N LEU A 87 6.35 12.12 7.64
CA LEU A 87 5.09 12.14 8.35
C LEU A 87 5.34 12.58 9.79
N ALA A 88 4.63 13.61 10.26
CA ALA A 88 4.77 14.08 11.63
C ALA A 88 4.38 12.99 12.64
N SER A 89 4.92 13.09 13.87
CA SER A 89 4.62 12.11 14.92
C SER A 89 3.13 12.05 15.24
N ASP A 90 2.46 13.19 15.11
CA ASP A 90 1.05 13.49 15.39
C ASP A 90 0.15 13.48 14.15
N ALA A 91 0.63 12.93 13.02
CA ALA A 91 -0.20 12.80 11.84
C ALA A 91 -1.52 12.07 12.14
N PRO A 92 -2.66 12.55 11.61
CA PRO A 92 -3.99 12.08 11.98
C PRO A 92 -4.41 10.76 11.31
N CYS A 93 -3.45 9.97 10.84
CA CYS A 93 -3.70 8.72 10.13
C CYS A 93 -2.70 7.62 10.51
N ASP A 94 -3.11 6.37 10.29
CA ASP A 94 -2.23 5.22 10.47
C ASP A 94 -1.29 5.10 9.27
N LEU A 95 -0.08 4.58 9.50
CA LEU A 95 0.95 4.37 8.49
C LEU A 95 1.31 2.89 8.39
N LEU A 96 1.31 2.39 7.16
CA LEU A 96 1.86 1.10 6.78
C LEU A 96 3.04 1.32 5.83
N LEU A 97 4.24 1.00 6.28
CA LEU A 97 5.47 1.19 5.53
C LEU A 97 6.15 -0.15 5.22
N LEU A 98 6.44 -0.37 3.95
CA LEU A 98 7.44 -1.31 3.47
C LEU A 98 8.69 -0.52 3.10
N SER A 99 9.83 -0.81 3.73
CA SER A 99 11.14 -0.31 3.29
C SER A 99 12.11 -1.47 3.00
N PHE A 100 13.23 -1.19 2.34
CA PHE A 100 14.30 -2.16 2.07
C PHE A 100 15.57 -1.80 2.84
N GLU A 101 15.85 -2.52 3.92
CA GLU A 101 16.92 -2.21 4.86
C GLU A 101 17.95 -3.34 4.95
N ILE A 102 19.14 -3.03 5.48
CA ILE A 102 20.15 -4.05 5.81
C ILE A 102 19.70 -4.79 7.08
N PRO A 103 19.47 -6.12 7.07
CA PRO A 103 18.90 -6.84 8.22
C PRO A 103 19.66 -6.70 9.53
N THR A 104 20.98 -6.47 9.50
CA THR A 104 21.81 -6.30 10.69
C THR A 104 21.61 -4.96 11.40
N GLU A 105 20.98 -4.00 10.74
CA GLU A 105 20.70 -2.65 11.25
C GLU A 105 19.26 -2.53 11.78
N VAL A 106 18.47 -3.59 11.64
CA VAL A 106 17.04 -3.62 11.96
C VAL A 106 16.82 -4.38 13.25
N ASP A 107 15.91 -3.88 14.09
CA ASP A 107 15.49 -4.58 15.30
C ASP A 107 14.94 -5.99 14.96
N PRO A 108 15.38 -7.05 15.66
CA PRO A 108 14.97 -8.43 15.39
C PRO A 108 13.46 -8.67 15.32
N ASP A 109 12.65 -7.87 16.03
CA ASP A 109 11.19 -8.02 16.04
C ASP A 109 10.58 -7.74 14.65
N PHE A 110 11.20 -6.86 13.87
CA PHE A 110 10.78 -6.53 12.50
C PHE A 110 11.25 -7.57 11.47
N LEU A 111 12.22 -8.42 11.82
CA LEU A 111 12.72 -9.50 10.96
C LEU A 111 11.82 -10.74 10.96
N ARG A 112 10.78 -10.77 11.80
CA ARG A 112 9.87 -11.92 11.92
C ARG A 112 9.26 -12.38 10.58
N PRO A 113 8.75 -11.51 9.69
CA PRO A 113 8.27 -11.94 8.38
C PRO A 113 9.35 -12.65 7.56
N LEU A 114 10.60 -12.17 7.60
CA LEU A 114 11.72 -12.77 6.89
C LEU A 114 12.03 -14.17 7.44
N HIS A 115 12.20 -14.30 8.75
CA HIS A 115 12.47 -15.59 9.39
C HIS A 115 11.37 -16.62 9.10
N GLN A 116 10.10 -16.21 9.17
CA GLN A 116 8.98 -17.13 8.98
C GLN A 116 8.65 -17.44 7.51
N SER A 117 9.12 -16.61 6.57
CA SER A 117 9.12 -16.93 5.13
C SER A 117 10.16 -18.01 4.80
N GLY A 118 11.22 -18.13 5.62
CA GLY A 118 12.37 -18.98 5.37
C GLY A 118 13.18 -18.57 4.13
N ARG A 119 13.03 -17.33 3.66
CA ARG A 119 13.90 -16.70 2.68
C ARG A 119 15.14 -16.15 3.38
N VAL A 120 16.31 -16.40 2.80
CA VAL A 120 17.59 -15.94 3.35
C VAL A 120 18.06 -14.74 2.53
N PHE A 121 18.38 -13.65 3.22
CA PHE A 121 19.00 -12.46 2.64
C PHE A 121 20.47 -12.42 3.07
N GLY A 122 21.35 -11.96 2.18
CA GLY A 122 22.77 -11.77 2.52
C GLY A 122 22.94 -10.71 3.61
N LYS A 123 24.03 -10.78 4.38
CA LYS A 123 24.30 -9.85 5.49
C LYS A 123 24.25 -8.37 5.09
N ASN A 124 24.70 -8.07 3.86
CA ASN A 124 24.76 -6.72 3.31
C ASN A 124 23.72 -6.51 2.19
N SER A 125 22.74 -7.41 2.07
CA SER A 125 21.70 -7.33 1.06
C SER A 125 20.46 -6.73 1.68
N ALA A 126 19.86 -5.74 1.01
CA ALA A 126 18.62 -5.14 1.47
C ALA A 126 17.49 -6.20 1.51
N ALA A 127 16.67 -6.14 2.56
CA ALA A 127 15.55 -7.03 2.79
C ALA A 127 14.27 -6.23 3.11
N PRO A 128 13.08 -6.75 2.77
CA PRO A 128 11.84 -6.02 3.02
C PRO A 128 11.50 -5.99 4.51
N ILE A 129 11.36 -4.79 5.06
CA ILE A 129 10.97 -4.53 6.45
C ILE A 129 9.56 -3.94 6.48
N PHE A 130 8.72 -4.44 7.39
CA PHE A 130 7.30 -4.11 7.45
C PHE A 130 6.98 -3.40 8.77
N VAL A 131 6.75 -2.09 8.68
CA VAL A 131 6.51 -1.20 9.82
C VAL A 131 5.06 -0.72 9.80
N GLY A 132 4.37 -0.87 10.93
CA GLY A 132 3.07 -0.25 11.16
C GLY A 132 3.18 0.82 12.24
N LYS A 133 2.40 1.89 12.11
CA LYS A 133 2.28 2.94 13.13
C LYS A 133 0.81 3.36 13.21
N CYS A 134 0.26 3.37 14.43
CA CYS A 134 -1.06 3.94 14.70
C CYS A 134 -0.93 5.40 15.13
N VAL A 135 -2.00 6.18 14.98
CA VAL A 135 -2.07 7.57 15.48
C VAL A 135 -1.71 7.63 16.97
N GLY A 136 -0.74 8.49 17.32
CA GLY A 136 -0.28 8.69 18.69
C GLY A 136 0.56 7.56 19.29
N GLU A 137 0.84 6.49 18.53
CA GLU A 137 1.63 5.34 18.98
C GLU A 137 3.02 5.30 18.31
N PRO A 138 4.03 4.69 18.97
CA PRO A 138 5.32 4.43 18.34
C PRO A 138 5.20 3.41 17.20
N SER A 139 6.17 3.44 16.28
CA SER A 139 6.30 2.44 15.22
C SER A 139 6.51 1.04 15.80
N ARG A 140 5.92 0.04 15.15
CA ARG A 140 5.96 -1.37 15.55
C ARG A 140 5.99 -2.30 14.33
N PRO A 141 6.32 -3.58 14.48
CA PRO A 141 6.13 -4.55 13.41
C PRO A 141 4.66 -4.61 12.97
N MET A 142 4.43 -4.79 11.67
CA MET A 142 3.06 -5.01 11.18
C MET A 142 2.44 -6.28 11.76
N THR A 143 1.18 -6.15 12.18
CA THR A 143 0.32 -7.27 12.54
C THR A 143 -0.07 -8.08 11.31
N ARG A 144 -0.65 -9.27 11.52
CA ARG A 144 -1.10 -10.12 10.40
C ARG A 144 -2.19 -9.47 9.53
N PRO A 145 -3.19 -8.76 10.07
CA PRO A 145 -4.13 -7.99 9.24
C PRO A 145 -3.41 -6.96 8.37
N GLU A 146 -2.51 -6.16 8.94
CA GLU A 146 -1.74 -5.14 8.22
C GLU A 146 -0.86 -5.75 7.12
N LEU A 147 -0.23 -6.89 7.38
CA LEU A 147 0.53 -7.60 6.36
C LEU A 147 -0.33 -8.10 5.18
N ARG A 148 -1.61 -8.43 5.41
CA ARG A 148 -2.53 -8.77 4.31
C ARG A 148 -2.90 -7.54 3.49
N ILE A 149 -3.07 -6.39 4.15
CA ILE A 149 -3.30 -5.10 3.49
C ILE A 149 -2.08 -4.76 2.63
N MET A 150 -0.87 -4.79 3.21
CA MET A 150 0.38 -4.54 2.48
C MET A 150 0.59 -5.54 1.34
N GLN A 151 0.31 -6.83 1.54
CA GLN A 151 0.34 -7.81 0.45
C GLN A 151 -0.62 -7.43 -0.68
N THR A 152 -1.83 -6.96 -0.35
CA THR A 152 -2.83 -6.51 -1.33
C THR A 152 -2.32 -5.30 -2.09
N ILE A 153 -1.81 -4.28 -1.39
CA ILE A 153 -1.18 -3.09 -1.98
C ILE A 153 -0.10 -3.49 -3.00
N LEU A 154 0.86 -4.31 -2.59
CA LEU A 154 1.99 -4.70 -3.44
C LEU A 154 1.53 -5.49 -4.67
N ARG A 155 0.54 -6.38 -4.52
CA ARG A 155 -0.03 -7.12 -5.66
C ARG A 155 -0.77 -6.19 -6.62
N THR A 156 -1.54 -5.25 -6.11
CA THR A 156 -2.21 -4.22 -6.92
C THR A 156 -1.19 -3.43 -7.72
N LEU A 157 -0.14 -2.92 -7.07
CA LEU A 157 0.91 -2.13 -7.73
C LEU A 157 1.66 -2.94 -8.79
N LEU A 158 2.06 -4.18 -8.48
CA LEU A 158 2.75 -5.06 -9.44
C LEU A 158 1.90 -5.36 -10.67
N MET A 159 0.60 -5.56 -10.48
CA MET A 159 -0.33 -5.85 -11.56
C MET A 159 -0.61 -4.61 -12.40
N ALA A 160 -0.84 -3.46 -11.77
CA ALA A 160 -1.00 -2.18 -12.46
C ALA A 160 0.26 -1.77 -13.24
N ALA A 161 1.46 -2.07 -12.72
CA ALA A 161 2.70 -1.90 -13.48
C ALA A 161 2.75 -2.81 -14.72
N SER A 162 2.33 -4.06 -14.58
CA SER A 162 2.36 -5.04 -15.67
C SER A 162 1.37 -4.72 -16.80
N SER A 163 0.27 -4.04 -16.49
CA SER A 163 -0.74 -3.59 -17.45
C SER A 163 -0.47 -2.18 -18.01
N GLY A 164 0.60 -1.50 -17.56
CA GLY A 164 0.91 -0.14 -17.97
C GLY A 164 0.00 0.94 -17.36
N GLN A 165 -0.78 0.60 -16.32
CA GLN A 165 -1.64 1.53 -15.58
C GLN A 165 -0.84 2.42 -14.60
N LEU A 166 0.31 1.94 -14.10
CA LEU A 166 1.25 2.77 -13.34
C LEU A 166 2.14 3.57 -14.29
N GLN A 167 1.85 4.86 -14.37
CA GLN A 167 2.64 5.85 -15.10
C GLN A 167 2.81 7.06 -14.20
N GLN A 168 3.93 7.75 -14.32
CA GLN A 168 4.12 9.05 -13.70
C GLN A 168 3.02 9.99 -14.15
N ARG A 169 2.43 10.70 -13.18
CA ARG A 169 1.42 11.72 -13.44
C ARG A 169 1.96 13.03 -12.86
N GLU A 170 1.42 14.15 -13.31
CA GLU A 170 1.63 15.37 -12.56
C GLU A 170 0.62 15.41 -11.43
N TRP A 171 1.08 15.68 -10.21
CA TRP A 171 0.18 15.88 -9.08
C TRP A 171 -0.84 16.96 -9.42
N ASP A 172 -2.11 16.60 -9.33
CA ASP A 172 -3.20 17.51 -9.59
C ASP A 172 -3.66 18.16 -8.29
N TRP A 173 -3.56 19.49 -8.22
CA TRP A 173 -4.08 20.31 -7.13
C TRP A 173 -5.58 20.10 -6.85
N LYS A 174 -6.34 19.55 -7.81
CA LYS A 174 -7.73 19.11 -7.62
C LYS A 174 -7.85 17.76 -6.89
N ARG A 175 -6.75 17.23 -6.35
CA ARG A 175 -6.67 15.93 -5.64
C ARG A 175 -7.25 14.77 -6.46
N ARG A 176 -7.02 14.79 -7.79
CA ARG A 176 -7.42 13.68 -8.66
C ARG A 176 -6.38 12.57 -8.53
N THR A 177 -6.76 11.46 -7.92
CA THR A 177 -5.89 10.31 -7.72
C THR A 177 -6.30 9.15 -8.61
N LEU A 178 -5.29 8.38 -9.06
CA LEU A 178 -5.51 7.07 -9.63
C LEU A 178 -6.00 6.15 -8.51
N GLU A 179 -7.26 5.73 -8.60
CA GLU A 179 -7.80 4.71 -7.71
C GLU A 179 -7.67 3.34 -8.36
N LEU A 180 -7.01 2.42 -7.66
CA LEU A 180 -6.82 1.04 -8.07
C LEU A 180 -7.57 0.09 -7.14
N THR A 181 -8.25 -0.89 -7.73
CA THR A 181 -8.92 -1.97 -7.00
C THR A 181 -8.46 -3.31 -7.55
N LEU A 182 -8.00 -4.20 -6.67
CA LEU A 182 -7.66 -5.58 -7.03
C LEU A 182 -8.90 -6.46 -6.95
N GLU A 183 -9.36 -6.96 -8.09
CA GLU A 183 -10.48 -7.89 -8.17
C GLU A 183 -10.03 -9.31 -8.52
N GLY A 184 -10.82 -10.30 -8.11
CA GLY A 184 -10.54 -11.71 -8.36
C GLY A 184 -9.47 -12.33 -7.45
N LYS A 185 -9.12 -13.60 -7.72
CA LYS A 185 -8.18 -14.38 -6.90
C LYS A 185 -7.19 -15.16 -7.76
N GLY A 186 -5.97 -15.33 -7.26
CA GLY A 186 -4.92 -16.10 -7.91
C GLY A 186 -4.64 -15.60 -9.34
N LYS A 187 -4.64 -16.53 -10.30
CA LYS A 187 -4.37 -16.23 -11.73
C LYS A 187 -5.47 -15.42 -12.44
N LYS A 188 -6.67 -15.35 -11.86
CA LYS A 188 -7.79 -14.56 -12.41
C LYS A 188 -7.86 -13.15 -11.82
N ALA A 189 -6.92 -12.80 -10.95
CA ALA A 189 -6.88 -11.46 -10.40
C ALA A 189 -6.62 -10.45 -11.52
N HIS A 190 -7.23 -9.28 -11.45
CA HIS A 190 -6.98 -8.15 -12.33
C HIS A 190 -7.13 -6.84 -11.55
N VAL A 191 -6.55 -5.75 -12.06
CA VAL A 191 -6.67 -4.42 -11.45
C VAL A 191 -7.60 -3.57 -12.28
N LEU A 192 -8.65 -3.07 -11.64
CA LEU A 192 -9.48 -2.01 -12.18
C LEU A 192 -8.88 -0.67 -11.79
N ASP A 193 -8.90 0.28 -12.73
CA ASP A 193 -8.49 1.65 -12.48
C ASP A 193 -9.65 2.63 -12.71
N SER A 194 -9.65 3.70 -11.92
CA SER A 194 -10.50 4.86 -12.14
C SER A 194 -9.78 6.11 -11.66
N VAL A 195 -10.23 7.28 -12.09
CA VAL A 195 -9.76 8.56 -11.54
C VAL A 195 -10.82 9.08 -10.59
N ARG A 196 -10.43 9.37 -9.35
CA ARG A 196 -11.32 9.89 -8.31
C ARG A 196 -10.76 11.19 -7.74
N THR A 197 -11.66 12.10 -7.38
CA THR A 197 -11.30 13.27 -6.57
C THR A 197 -11.33 12.87 -5.09
N TRP A 198 -10.34 13.30 -4.31
CA TRP A 198 -10.31 13.10 -2.87
C TRP A 198 -10.81 14.33 -2.07
N PRO A 199 -11.58 14.13 -0.98
CA PRO A 199 -12.17 12.87 -0.54
C PRO A 199 -13.22 12.37 -1.54
N PRO A 200 -13.40 11.05 -1.68
CA PRO A 200 -14.54 10.55 -2.45
C PRO A 200 -15.83 11.13 -1.84
N PRO A 201 -16.83 11.50 -2.67
CA PRO A 201 -18.11 11.97 -2.16
C PRO A 201 -18.69 10.94 -1.19
N ARG A 202 -19.37 11.42 -0.15
CA ARG A 202 -20.01 10.52 0.81
C ARG A 202 -21.05 9.68 0.06
N ARG A 203 -21.25 8.40 0.45
CA ARG A 203 -22.25 7.51 -0.19
C ARG A 203 -23.66 8.13 -0.23
N GLU A 204 -23.97 9.01 0.71
CA GLU A 204 -25.24 9.75 0.78
C GLU A 204 -25.35 10.78 -0.36
N GLU A 205 -24.26 11.48 -0.68
CA GLU A 205 -24.17 12.46 -1.77
C GLU A 205 -24.25 11.79 -3.15
N GLU A 206 -23.71 10.57 -3.30
CA GLU A 206 -23.82 9.79 -4.56
C GLU A 206 -25.26 9.37 -4.89
N ARG A 207 -26.15 9.27 -3.89
CA ARG A 207 -27.57 8.93 -4.10
C ARG A 207 -28.39 10.11 -4.61
N GLU A 208 -28.07 11.33 -4.21
CA GLU A 208 -28.80 12.54 -4.63
C GLU A 208 -28.55 12.91 -6.10
N VAL A 209 -27.37 12.59 -6.64
CA VAL A 209 -27.01 12.90 -8.04
C VAL A 209 -27.73 12.00 -9.07
N ARG A 210 -28.35 10.89 -8.64
CA ARG A 210 -29.28 10.13 -9.49
C ARG A 210 -30.64 10.82 -9.54
N THR A 211 -30.67 12.04 -10.05
CA THR A 211 -31.92 12.74 -10.36
C THR A 211 -32.69 11.91 -11.38
N PRO A 212 -33.98 11.59 -11.16
CA PRO A 212 -34.76 10.84 -12.12
C PRO A 212 -34.81 11.60 -13.44
N VAL A 213 -34.40 10.95 -14.52
CA VAL A 213 -34.66 11.44 -15.88
C VAL A 213 -36.17 11.46 -16.02
N LEU A 214 -36.77 12.64 -15.96
CA LEU A 214 -38.17 12.84 -16.31
C LEU A 214 -38.30 12.50 -17.80
N THR A 215 -38.72 11.27 -18.10
CA THR A 215 -39.26 10.91 -19.41
C THR A 215 -40.47 11.80 -19.65
N GLN A 216 -40.31 12.81 -20.51
CA GLN A 216 -41.43 13.55 -21.06
C GLN A 216 -42.21 12.63 -21.99
N ALA A 217 -43.52 12.55 -21.74
CA ALA A 217 -44.50 11.83 -22.54
C ALA A 217 -44.98 12.68 -23.72
#